data_AF-A0A5A7T914-F1
#
_entry.id   AF-A0A5A7T914-F1
#
_cell.length_a   1.000
_cell.length_b   1.000
_cell.length_c   1.000
_cell.angle_alpha   90.00
_cell.angle_beta   90.00
_cell.angle_gamma   90.00
#
_symmetry.space_group_name_H-M   'P 1'
#
loop_
_entity.id
_entity.type
_entity.pdbx_description
1 polymer ?
#
loop_
_entity_poly.entity_id
_entity_poly.type
_entity_poly.pdbx_seq_one_letter_code
_entity_poly.pdbx_strand_id
1 'polypeptide(L)'
;MNDKAQCHPSDVINNMKIHHEVKVSYDKVWKVREIASNSIRGTLEASYALLSAFSDAMIRNNLGTYTTEEADEEGRLKSYLMALAALIDAWNYHLPVILVDGATMKNKYRSTLISTCTINGDNQIVPLAFVVVDSKNDLSRTWFFHNLKIVSGENNELVLYLMLTKL
;
A
#
# COMPACT_ATOMS: atom_id res chain seq x y z
N MET A 1 -0.72 23.85 -15.06
CA MET A 1 -1.85 22.96 -15.40
C MET A 1 -2.66 22.82 -14.14
N ASN A 2 -3.84 23.45 -14.07
CA ASN A 2 -4.55 23.68 -12.82
C ASN A 2 -5.16 22.37 -12.31
N ASP A 3 -4.86 22.07 -11.06
CA ASP A 3 -5.22 20.85 -10.34
C ASP A 3 -6.75 20.68 -10.34
N LYS A 4 -7.25 19.49 -10.65
CA LYS A 4 -8.71 19.25 -10.69
C LYS A 4 -9.26 19.45 -9.28
N ALA A 5 -9.96 20.57 -9.07
CA ALA A 5 -10.68 20.83 -7.84
C ALA A 5 -11.52 19.61 -7.47
N GLN A 6 -11.20 19.00 -6.35
CA GLN A 6 -11.89 17.82 -5.84
C GLN A 6 -13.33 18.23 -5.50
N CYS A 7 -14.29 17.93 -6.38
CA CYS A 7 -15.70 18.31 -6.20
C CYS A 7 -16.24 17.73 -4.89
N HIS A 8 -16.47 18.59 -3.89
CA HIS A 8 -16.97 18.16 -2.59
C HIS A 8 -18.44 17.74 -2.72
N PRO A 9 -18.94 16.76 -1.94
CA PRO A 9 -20.35 16.37 -2.03
C PRO A 9 -21.30 17.56 -1.83
N SER A 10 -20.93 18.52 -0.96
CA SER A 10 -21.68 19.77 -0.78
C SER A 10 -21.81 20.59 -2.06
N ASP A 11 -20.77 20.62 -2.89
CA ASP A 11 -20.77 21.36 -4.17
C ASP A 11 -21.73 20.70 -5.15
N VAL A 12 -21.74 19.37 -5.22
CA VAL A 12 -22.67 18.60 -6.07
C VAL A 12 -24.11 18.79 -5.61
N ILE A 13 -24.36 18.74 -4.29
CA ILE A 13 -25.70 18.99 -3.74
C ILE A 13 -26.18 20.40 -4.10
N ASN A 14 -25.30 21.40 -3.95
CA ASN A 14 -25.65 22.78 -4.26
C ASN A 14 -25.90 22.99 -5.75
N ASN A 15 -25.07 22.38 -6.62
CA ASN A 15 -25.24 22.44 -8.06
C ASN A 15 -26.57 21.79 -8.51
N MET A 16 -26.90 20.60 -7.98
CA MET A 16 -28.17 19.92 -8.24
C MET A 16 -29.38 20.74 -7.80
N LYS A 17 -29.26 21.46 -6.67
CA LYS A 17 -30.31 22.35 -6.19
C LYS A 17 -30.47 23.59 -7.08
N ILE A 18 -29.38 24.24 -7.47
CA ILE A 18 -29.40 25.51 -8.21
C ILE A 18 -29.80 25.31 -9.68
N HIS A 19 -29.24 24.31 -10.36
CA HIS A 19 -29.39 24.15 -11.80
C HIS A 19 -30.48 23.16 -12.21
N HIS A 20 -30.89 22.28 -11.30
CA HIS A 20 -31.86 21.22 -11.60
C HIS A 20 -33.06 21.22 -10.64
N GLU A 21 -33.08 22.10 -9.63
CA GLU A 21 -34.13 22.17 -8.60
C GLU A 21 -34.34 20.84 -7.84
N VAL A 22 -33.36 19.92 -7.91
CA VAL A 22 -33.44 18.60 -7.27
C VAL A 22 -32.77 18.66 -5.91
N LYS A 23 -33.52 18.29 -4.86
CA LYS A 23 -32.95 18.07 -3.52
C LYS A 23 -32.38 16.65 -3.43
N VAL A 24 -31.06 16.54 -3.36
CA VAL A 24 -30.35 15.26 -3.21
C VAL A 24 -29.78 15.14 -1.80
N SER A 25 -29.86 13.96 -1.19
CA SER A 25 -29.22 13.70 0.10
C SER A 25 -27.71 13.53 -0.04
N TYR A 26 -26.97 13.82 1.03
CA TYR A 26 -25.51 13.66 1.07
C TYR A 26 -25.08 12.24 0.71
N ASP A 27 -25.73 11.22 1.28
CA ASP A 27 -25.38 9.81 1.05
C ASP A 27 -25.54 9.40 -0.41
N LYS A 28 -26.57 9.90 -1.11
CA LYS A 28 -26.76 9.65 -2.54
C LYS A 28 -25.63 10.25 -3.35
N VAL A 29 -25.24 11.49 -3.06
CA VAL A 29 -24.13 12.16 -3.73
C VAL A 29 -22.81 11.45 -3.46
N TRP A 30 -22.56 11.06 -2.21
CA TRP A 30 -21.36 10.32 -1.82
C TRP A 30 -21.26 8.99 -2.58
N LYS A 31 -22.36 8.23 -2.65
CA LYS A 31 -22.42 6.95 -3.37
C LYS A 31 -22.25 7.12 -4.89
N VAL A 32 -22.87 8.12 -5.49
CA VAL A 32 -22.68 8.44 -6.92
C VAL A 32 -21.22 8.83 -7.20
N ARG A 33 -20.60 9.60 -6.31
CA ARG A 33 -19.18 9.97 -6.43
C ARG A 33 -18.27 8.74 -6.31
N GLU A 34 -18.56 7.81 -5.41
CA GLU A 34 -17.83 6.54 -5.31
C GLU A 34 -17.96 5.72 -6.60
N ILE A 35 -19.18 5.56 -7.13
CA ILE A 35 -19.43 4.85 -8.40
C ILE A 35 -18.68 5.52 -9.56
N ALA A 36 -18.75 6.85 -9.68
CA ALA A 36 -18.05 7.59 -10.72
C ALA A 36 -16.53 7.43 -10.60
N SER A 37 -16.00 7.48 -9.38
CA SER A 37 -14.57 7.23 -9.12
C SER A 37 -14.15 5.82 -9.52
N ASN A 38 -14.95 4.82 -9.17
CA ASN A 38 -14.70 3.42 -9.54
C ASN A 38 -14.82 3.20 -11.05
N SER A 39 -15.70 3.92 -11.74
CA SER A 39 -15.84 3.85 -13.20
C SER A 39 -14.60 4.41 -13.92
N ILE A 40 -13.89 5.36 -13.32
CA ILE A 40 -12.70 5.98 -13.92
C ILE A 40 -11.42 5.22 -13.54
N ARG A 41 -11.29 4.84 -12.26
CA ARG A 41 -10.05 4.26 -11.70
C ARG A 41 -10.08 2.74 -11.56
N GLY A 42 -11.23 2.12 -11.79
CA GLY A 42 -11.48 0.73 -11.41
C GLY A 42 -11.87 0.60 -9.94
N THR A 43 -12.33 -0.59 -9.59
CA THR A 43 -12.64 -0.97 -8.21
C THR A 43 -11.41 -1.46 -7.49
N LEU A 44 -11.35 -1.23 -6.18
CA LEU A 44 -10.27 -1.72 -5.34
C LEU A 44 -10.16 -3.26 -5.34
N GLU A 45 -11.27 -3.98 -5.41
CA GLU A 45 -11.30 -5.44 -5.55
C GLU A 45 -10.55 -5.91 -6.80
N ALA A 46 -10.83 -5.27 -7.94
CA ALA A 46 -10.15 -5.57 -9.18
C ALA A 46 -8.64 -5.29 -9.06
N SER A 47 -8.24 -4.21 -8.38
CA SER A 47 -6.82 -3.93 -8.13
C SER A 47 -6.14 -5.02 -7.29
N TYR A 48 -6.79 -5.50 -6.23
CA TYR A 48 -6.24 -6.58 -5.41
C TYR A 48 -6.22 -7.93 -6.15
N ALA A 49 -7.24 -8.22 -6.97
CA ALA A 49 -7.28 -9.43 -7.80
C ALA A 49 -6.17 -9.48 -8.87
N LEU A 50 -5.58 -8.33 -9.21
CA LEU A 50 -4.47 -8.25 -10.15
C LEU A 50 -3.09 -8.42 -9.50
N LEU A 51 -2.99 -8.50 -8.16
CA LEU A 51 -1.70 -8.54 -7.49
C LEU A 51 -0.86 -9.75 -7.87
N SER A 52 -1.43 -10.96 -7.89
CA SER A 52 -0.66 -12.16 -8.26
C SER A 52 -0.11 -12.04 -9.69
N ALA A 53 -0.93 -11.58 -10.64
CA ALA A 53 -0.49 -11.35 -12.03
C ALA A 53 0.58 -10.23 -12.13
N PHE A 54 0.47 -9.21 -11.29
CA PHE A 54 1.46 -8.13 -11.17
C PHE A 54 2.77 -8.65 -10.58
N SER A 55 2.73 -9.47 -9.53
CA SER A 55 3.90 -10.14 -8.95
C SER A 55 4.61 -11.01 -9.98
N ASP A 56 3.87 -11.82 -10.72
CA ASP A 56 4.45 -12.64 -11.78
C ASP A 56 5.13 -11.79 -12.84
N ALA A 57 4.51 -10.67 -13.25
CA ALA A 57 5.12 -9.75 -14.18
C ALA A 57 6.38 -9.09 -13.62
N MET A 58 6.39 -8.71 -12.34
CA MET A 58 7.57 -8.14 -11.70
C MET A 58 8.72 -9.14 -11.64
N ILE A 59 8.47 -10.37 -11.18
CA ILE A 59 9.47 -11.43 -11.10
C ILE A 59 10.05 -11.74 -12.48
N ARG A 60 9.19 -11.86 -13.51
CA ARG A 60 9.62 -12.12 -14.89
C ARG A 60 10.54 -11.04 -15.44
N ASN A 61 10.29 -9.77 -15.12
CA ASN A 61 11.06 -8.64 -15.66
C ASN A 61 12.25 -8.23 -14.76
N ASN A 62 12.25 -8.62 -13.49
CA ASN A 62 13.27 -8.28 -12.51
C ASN A 62 13.60 -9.52 -11.68
N LEU A 63 14.39 -10.43 -12.25
CA LEU A 63 14.79 -11.68 -11.61
C LEU A 63 15.46 -11.39 -10.26
N GLY A 64 15.05 -12.09 -9.21
CA GLY A 64 15.47 -11.83 -7.82
C GLY A 64 14.53 -10.92 -7.04
N THR A 65 13.48 -10.39 -7.67
CA THR A 65 12.40 -9.70 -6.96
C THR A 65 11.69 -10.69 -6.05
N TYR A 66 11.50 -10.31 -4.78
CA TYR A 66 10.75 -11.08 -3.82
C TYR A 66 9.33 -10.53 -3.70
N THR A 67 8.34 -11.40 -3.87
CA THR A 67 6.94 -11.09 -3.58
C THR A 67 6.31 -12.21 -2.80
N THR A 68 5.39 -11.89 -1.90
CA THR A 68 4.61 -12.88 -1.18
C THR A 68 3.23 -12.34 -0.86
N GLU A 69 2.26 -13.24 -0.78
CA GLU A 69 0.89 -12.91 -0.41
C GLU A 69 0.36 -13.92 0.62
N GLU A 70 -0.46 -13.41 1.54
CA GLU A 70 -1.24 -14.21 2.49
C GLU A 70 -2.71 -13.94 2.21
N ALA A 71 -3.49 -15.00 2.07
CA ALA A 71 -4.94 -14.95 1.94
C ALA A 71 -5.62 -15.51 3.20
N ASP A 72 -6.84 -15.07 3.47
CA ASP A 72 -7.68 -15.67 4.51
C ASP A 72 -8.34 -16.98 4.05
N GLU A 73 -9.17 -17.59 4.91
CA GLU A 73 -9.86 -18.85 4.65
C GLU A 73 -10.82 -18.77 3.45
N GLU A 74 -11.32 -17.57 3.13
CA GLU A 74 -12.17 -17.30 1.98
C GLU A 74 -11.38 -16.93 0.70
N GLY A 75 -10.05 -16.98 0.75
CA GLY A 75 -9.17 -16.65 -0.38
C GLY A 75 -9.06 -15.16 -0.65
N ARG A 76 -9.44 -14.30 0.30
CA ARG A 76 -9.28 -12.84 0.19
C ARG A 76 -7.89 -12.45 0.64
N LEU A 77 -7.29 -11.50 -0.08
CA LEU A 77 -5.97 -11.00 0.28
C LEU A 77 -5.98 -10.38 1.68
N LYS A 78 -5.15 -10.92 2.55
CA LYS A 78 -4.91 -10.45 3.91
C LYS A 78 -3.64 -9.63 4.01
N SER A 79 -2.57 -10.06 3.35
CA SER A 79 -1.30 -9.33 3.33
C SER A 79 -0.57 -9.55 2.01
N TYR A 80 0.17 -8.54 1.57
CA TYR A 80 1.00 -8.57 0.38
C TYR A 80 2.31 -7.86 0.65
N LEU A 81 3.44 -8.43 0.23
CA LEU A 81 4.76 -7.80 0.32
C LEU A 81 5.46 -7.89 -1.02
N MET A 82 6.19 -6.82 -1.38
CA MET A 82 7.12 -6.82 -2.49
C MET A 82 8.44 -6.13 -2.13
N ALA A 83 9.54 -6.69 -2.62
CA ALA A 83 10.88 -6.10 -2.57
C ALA A 83 11.58 -6.37 -3.91
N LEU A 84 11.98 -5.31 -4.61
CA LEU A 84 12.61 -5.44 -5.92
C LEU A 84 14.03 -6.00 -5.80
N ALA A 85 14.45 -6.80 -6.78
CA ALA A 85 15.78 -7.42 -6.81
C ALA A 85 16.91 -6.42 -6.53
N ALA A 86 16.87 -5.26 -7.19
CA ALA A 86 17.88 -4.21 -7.04
C ALA A 86 17.92 -3.63 -5.62
N LEU A 87 16.79 -3.57 -4.91
CA LEU A 87 16.74 -3.06 -3.53
C LEU A 87 17.24 -4.09 -2.53
N ILE A 88 16.93 -5.37 -2.77
CA ILE A 88 17.48 -6.50 -2.00
C ILE A 88 19.00 -6.56 -2.15
N ASP A 89 19.50 -6.40 -3.38
CA ASP A 89 20.94 -6.41 -3.64
C ASP A 89 21.65 -5.19 -3.02
N ALA A 90 21.06 -4.00 -3.17
CA ALA A 90 21.60 -2.76 -2.60
C ALA A 90 21.71 -2.81 -1.07
N TRP A 91 20.80 -3.52 -0.38
CA TRP A 91 20.83 -3.68 1.07
C TRP A 91 22.15 -4.24 1.59
N ASN A 92 22.83 -5.11 0.83
CA ASN A 92 24.12 -5.68 1.23
C ASN A 92 25.24 -4.63 1.38
N TYR A 93 25.01 -3.42 0.87
CA TYR A 93 25.96 -2.30 0.91
C TYR A 93 25.49 -1.14 1.80
N HIS A 94 24.34 -1.28 2.46
CA HIS A 94 23.74 -0.24 3.29
C HIS A 94 24.04 -0.44 4.77
N LEU A 95 23.75 0.59 5.57
CA LEU A 95 23.80 0.47 7.02
C LEU A 95 22.74 -0.53 7.49
N PRO A 96 23.00 -1.35 8.52
CA PRO A 96 22.06 -2.34 9.05
C PRO A 96 20.93 -1.68 9.88
N VAL A 97 20.31 -0.65 9.33
CA VAL A 97 19.20 0.11 9.93
C VAL A 97 18.03 0.03 8.97
N ILE A 98 16.88 -0.42 9.47
CA ILE A 98 15.62 -0.44 8.75
C ILE A 98 14.64 0.53 9.41
N LEU A 99 14.27 1.55 8.66
CA LEU A 99 13.22 2.50 8.96
C LEU A 99 11.89 1.90 8.51
N VAL A 100 10.88 1.89 9.38
CA VAL A 100 9.54 1.40 9.03
C VAL A 100 8.51 2.48 9.32
N ASP A 101 7.74 2.83 8.29
CA ASP A 101 6.62 3.76 8.41
C ASP A 101 5.35 3.16 7.80
N GLY A 102 4.22 3.35 8.47
CA GLY A 102 2.93 2.81 8.04
C GLY A 102 1.83 3.84 7.99
N ALA A 103 1.20 3.97 6.82
CA ALA A 103 0.07 4.85 6.58
C ALA A 103 -1.22 4.05 6.38
N THR A 104 -2.28 4.43 7.11
CA THR A 104 -3.62 3.86 6.89
C THR A 104 -4.19 4.39 5.58
N MET A 105 -4.59 3.50 4.68
CA MET A 105 -5.21 3.85 3.41
C MET A 105 -6.66 4.26 3.63
N LYS A 106 -7.08 5.33 2.96
CA LYS A 106 -8.49 5.77 2.90
C LYS A 106 -9.26 4.91 1.91
N ASN A 107 -9.35 3.62 2.19
CA ASN A 107 -10.15 2.68 1.42
C ASN A 107 -11.18 1.97 2.31
N LYS A 108 -12.14 1.28 1.69
CA LYS A 108 -13.20 0.59 2.42
C LYS A 108 -12.72 -0.55 3.31
N TYR A 109 -11.52 -1.08 3.05
CA TYR A 109 -10.90 -2.15 3.82
C TYR A 109 -10.04 -1.64 4.98
N ARG A 110 -9.80 -0.32 5.06
CA ARG A 110 -8.92 0.32 6.05
C ARG A 110 -7.53 -0.32 6.16
N SER A 111 -7.02 -0.83 5.04
CA SER A 111 -5.71 -1.47 4.98
C SER A 111 -4.61 -0.48 5.36
N THR A 112 -3.47 -1.00 5.81
CA THR A 112 -2.27 -0.21 6.08
C THR A 112 -1.23 -0.49 5.01
N LEU A 113 -0.72 0.57 4.39
CA LEU A 113 0.47 0.51 3.55
C LEU A 113 1.68 0.76 4.44
N ILE A 114 2.60 -0.19 4.50
CA ILE A 114 3.87 -0.09 5.21
C ILE A 114 4.97 0.02 4.18
N SER A 115 5.85 1.01 4.37
CA SER A 115 7.08 1.15 3.61
C SER A 115 8.26 0.89 4.53
N THR A 116 9.16 0.01 4.12
CA THR A 116 10.46 -0.14 4.78
C THR A 116 11.52 0.56 3.95
N CYS A 117 12.41 1.26 4.64
CA CYS A 117 13.53 1.97 4.03
C CYS A 117 14.80 1.69 4.81
N THR A 118 15.94 1.95 4.20
CA THR A 118 17.25 1.89 4.83
C THR A 118 18.01 3.17 4.50
N ILE A 119 19.19 3.34 5.11
CA ILE A 119 20.08 4.47 4.88
C ILE A 119 21.33 3.93 4.19
N ASN A 120 21.61 4.43 2.99
CA ASN A 120 22.81 4.06 2.23
C ASN A 120 24.07 4.78 2.76
N GLY A 121 25.24 4.47 2.21
CA GLY A 121 26.51 5.10 2.58
C GLY A 121 26.57 6.62 2.38
N ASP A 122 25.68 7.16 1.54
CA ASP A 122 25.55 8.60 1.26
C ASP A 122 24.49 9.29 2.14
N ASN A 123 24.04 8.63 3.21
CA ASN A 123 22.99 9.12 4.13
C ASN A 123 21.63 9.38 3.45
N GLN A 124 21.34 8.71 2.34
CA GLN A 124 20.05 8.82 1.66
C GLN A 124 19.11 7.71 2.12
N ILE A 125 17.83 8.06 2.26
CA ILE A 125 16.76 7.09 2.53
C ILE A 125 16.43 6.36 1.23
N VAL A 126 16.64 5.04 1.21
CA VAL A 126 16.38 4.17 0.06
C VAL A 126 15.30 3.16 0.45
N PRO A 127 14.24 2.96 -0.37
CA PRO A 127 13.23 1.96 -0.07
C PRO A 127 13.82 0.54 -0.09
N LEU A 128 13.29 -0.35 0.74
CA LEU A 128 13.69 -1.77 0.79
C LEU A 128 12.52 -2.67 0.38
N ALA A 129 11.35 -2.49 0.98
CA ALA A 129 10.15 -3.24 0.67
C ALA A 129 8.87 -2.41 0.88
N PHE A 130 7.81 -2.84 0.20
CA PHE A 130 6.46 -2.28 0.35
C PHE A 130 5.50 -3.39 0.77
N VAL A 131 4.58 -3.08 1.68
CA VAL A 131 3.69 -4.06 2.27
C VAL A 131 2.29 -3.48 2.39
N VAL A 132 1.28 -4.26 2.02
CA VAL A 132 -0.12 -3.96 2.29
C VAL A 132 -0.63 -5.00 3.26
N VAL A 133 -1.17 -4.56 4.40
CA VAL A 133 -1.80 -5.45 5.40
C VAL A 133 -3.25 -5.01 5.64
N ASP A 134 -4.13 -5.97 5.85
CA ASP A 134 -5.56 -5.74 6.09
C ASP A 134 -5.82 -4.91 7.37
N SER A 135 -5.02 -5.12 8.41
CA SER A 135 -5.17 -4.50 9.71
C SER A 135 -3.86 -4.54 10.49
N LYS A 136 -3.70 -3.60 11.42
CA LYS A 136 -2.56 -3.56 12.34
C LYS A 136 -2.81 -4.51 13.52
N ASN A 137 -2.53 -5.79 13.32
CA ASN A 137 -2.67 -6.82 14.37
C ASN A 137 -1.37 -7.63 14.55
N ASP A 138 -1.23 -8.35 15.66
CA ASP A 138 0.03 -9.05 15.97
C ASP A 138 0.38 -10.15 14.94
N LEU A 139 -0.61 -10.79 14.31
CA LEU A 139 -0.37 -11.77 13.25
C LEU A 139 0.21 -11.09 12.00
N SER A 140 -0.39 -9.99 11.55
CA SER A 140 0.07 -9.21 10.40
C SER A 140 1.48 -8.65 10.62
N ARG A 141 1.79 -8.21 11.85
CA ARG A 141 3.12 -7.72 12.24
C ARG A 141 4.13 -8.86 12.23
N THR A 142 3.77 -10.03 12.76
CA THR A 142 4.64 -11.22 12.76
C THR A 142 4.93 -11.67 11.34
N TRP A 143 3.91 -11.77 10.49
CA TRP A 143 4.05 -12.11 9.08
C TRP A 143 4.93 -11.10 8.34
N PHE A 144 4.74 -9.80 8.60
CA PHE A 144 5.56 -8.73 8.05
C PHE A 144 7.04 -8.86 8.42
N PHE A 145 7.36 -8.96 9.71
CA PHE A 145 8.76 -9.05 10.17
C PHE A 145 9.43 -10.35 9.72
N HIS A 146 8.68 -11.46 9.65
CA HIS A 146 9.17 -12.71 9.09
C HIS A 146 9.64 -12.52 7.63
N ASN A 147 8.79 -11.94 6.78
CA ASN A 147 9.14 -11.70 5.38
C ASN A 147 10.21 -10.63 5.20
N LEU A 148 10.23 -9.61 6.05
CA LEU A 148 11.28 -8.58 6.05
C LEU A 148 12.66 -9.17 6.41
N LYS A 149 12.70 -10.18 7.27
CA LYS A 149 13.94 -10.93 7.56
C LYS A 149 14.42 -11.73 6.36
N ILE A 150 13.51 -12.33 5.60
CA ILE A 150 13.86 -13.03 4.34
C ILE A 150 14.46 -12.03 3.34
N VAL A 151 13.85 -10.85 3.20
CA VAL A 151 14.33 -9.77 2.30
C VAL A 151 15.68 -9.21 2.73
N SER A 152 15.92 -9.03 4.03
CA SER A 152 17.17 -8.46 4.56
C SER A 152 18.28 -9.48 4.82
N GLY A 153 18.01 -10.78 4.62
CA GLY A 153 18.98 -11.86 4.81
C GLY A 153 19.20 -12.26 6.28
N GLU A 154 19.49 -13.54 6.51
CA GLU A 154 19.56 -14.13 7.86
C GLU A 154 20.84 -13.79 8.64
N ASN A 155 21.88 -13.26 7.97
CA ASN A 155 23.22 -13.08 8.55
C ASN A 155 23.47 -11.73 9.23
N ASN A 156 22.51 -10.80 9.21
CA ASN A 156 22.67 -9.50 9.86
C ASN A 156 22.17 -9.58 11.32
N GLU A 157 23.05 -9.98 12.23
CA GLU A 157 22.76 -10.10 13.67
C GLU A 157 22.42 -8.75 14.35
N LEU A 158 22.60 -7.61 13.68
CA LEU A 158 22.42 -6.26 14.24
C LEU A 158 21.53 -5.36 13.37
N VAL A 159 20.37 -5.84 12.92
CA VAL A 159 19.37 -4.98 12.27
C VAL A 159 18.59 -4.18 13.31
N LEU A 160 18.74 -2.85 13.29
CA LEU A 160 17.93 -1.95 14.10
C LEU A 160 16.66 -1.55 13.34
N TYR A 161 15.50 -1.89 13.90
CA TYR A 161 14.20 -1.46 13.39
C TYR A 161 13.76 -0.18 14.08
N LEU A 162 13.72 0.93 13.34
CA LEU A 162 13.17 2.18 13.82
C LEU A 162 11.75 2.37 13.29
N MET A 163 10.78 2.31 14.20
CA MET A 163 9.36 2.44 13.90
C MET A 163 8.95 3.91 14.03
N LEU A 164 8.64 4.57 12.92
CA LEU A 164 8.26 5.99 12.90
C LEU A 164 6.80 6.22 13.28
N THR A 165 5.96 5.20 13.10
CA THR A 165 4.58 5.15 13.60
C THR A 165 4.33 3.82 14.32
N LYS A 166 3.38 3.79 15.26
CA LYS A 166 2.90 2.53 15.83
C LYS A 166 2.27 1.69 14.70
N LEU A 167 2.96 0.63 14.28
CA LEU A 167 2.42 -0.46 13.48
C LEU A 167 1.77 -1.49 14.38
#